data_AF-A0A6G9WEC6-F1
#
_entry.id   AF-A0A6G9WEC6-F1
#
_cell.length_a   1.000
_cell.length_b   1.000
_cell.length_c   1.000
_cell.angle_alpha   90.00
_cell.angle_beta   90.00
_cell.angle_gamma   90.00
#
_symmetry.space_group_name_H-M   'P 1'
#
loop_
_entity.id
_entity.type
_entity.pdbx_description
1 polymer ?
#
loop_
_entity_poly.entity_id
_entity_poly.type
_entity_poly.pdbx_seq_one_letter_code
_entity_poly.pdbx_strand_id
1 'polypeptide(L)'
;MKNAILKLEGSPQLIGGVETGGDYLRFHTRTDMTPEELRRLTDGQIEMDGKSERVLLESAQSTRRDGYTIELTLRRFAPSA
;
A
#
# COMPACT_ATOMS: atom_id res chain seq x y z
N MET A 1 -9.69 9.63 2.36
CA MET A 1 -9.34 8.21 2.10
C MET A 1 -10.27 7.64 1.03
N LYS A 2 -9.74 6.90 0.05
CA LYS A 2 -10.48 6.24 -1.03
C LYS A 2 -10.28 4.73 -0.96
N ASN A 3 -11.21 3.95 -1.50
CA ASN A 3 -11.01 2.50 -1.63
C ASN A 3 -9.94 2.24 -2.69
N ALA A 4 -9.03 1.31 -2.39
CA ALA A 4 -7.99 0.90 -3.31
C ALA A 4 -7.64 -0.58 -3.13
N ILE A 5 -7.09 -1.16 -4.19
CA ILE A 5 -6.56 -2.52 -4.20
C ILE A 5 -5.06 -2.41 -4.44
N LEU A 6 -4.25 -2.90 -3.52
CA LEU A 6 -2.80 -2.96 -3.65
C LEU A 6 -2.40 -4.40 -3.96
N LYS A 7 -1.57 -4.59 -4.98
CA LYS A 7 -0.94 -5.86 -5.30
C LYS A 7 0.57 -5.67 -5.29
N LEU A 8 1.24 -6.20 -4.28
CA LEU A 8 2.69 -6.26 -4.25
C LEU A 8 3.16 -7.53 -4.97
N GLU A 9 4.31 -7.48 -5.61
CA GLU A 9 4.87 -8.64 -6.32
C GLU A 9 5.18 -9.76 -5.32
N GLY A 10 4.56 -10.92 -5.51
CA GLY A 10 4.69 -12.06 -4.59
C GLY A 10 3.76 -12.05 -3.37
N SER A 11 2.79 -11.13 -3.31
CA SER A 11 1.77 -11.08 -2.26
C SER A 11 0.35 -11.36 -2.78
N PRO A 12 -0.58 -11.78 -1.91
CA PRO A 12 -2.01 -11.66 -2.22
C PRO A 12 -2.41 -10.19 -2.42
N GLN A 13 -3.57 -9.97 -3.04
CA GLN A 13 -4.15 -8.64 -3.14
C GLN A 13 -4.56 -8.14 -1.75
N LEU A 14 -4.18 -6.92 -1.43
CA LEU A 14 -4.54 -6.21 -0.21
C LEU A 14 -5.64 -5.22 -0.55
N ILE A 15 -6.76 -5.29 0.17
CA ILE A 15 -7.88 -4.38 0.01
C ILE A 15 -7.84 -3.39 1.16
N GLY A 16 -7.97 -2.09 0.85
CA GLY A 16 -7.76 -1.08 1.87
C GLY A 16 -8.17 0.32 1.45
N GLY A 17 -7.90 1.25 2.36
CA GLY A 17 -8.09 2.68 2.15
C GLY A 17 -6.78 3.35 1.79
N VAL A 18 -6.76 4.19 0.75
CA VAL A 18 -5.60 4.98 0.35
C VAL A 18 -5.82 6.48 0.56
N GLU A 19 -4.78 7.17 1.00
CA GLU A 19 -4.66 8.62 0.98
C GLU A 19 -3.55 9.02 0.00
N THR A 20 -3.86 9.92 -0.91
CA THR A 20 -2.92 10.39 -1.95
C THR A 20 -2.30 11.72 -1.53
N GLY A 21 -0.98 11.86 -1.64
CA GLY A 21 -0.28 13.13 -1.35
C GLY A 21 0.98 13.28 -2.18
N GLY A 22 0.91 14.06 -3.26
CA GLY A 22 2.03 14.27 -4.19
C GLY A 22 2.56 12.93 -4.73
N ASP A 23 3.85 12.69 -4.49
CA ASP A 23 4.55 11.48 -4.95
C ASP A 23 4.29 10.24 -4.07
N TYR A 24 3.66 10.43 -2.91
CA TYR A 24 3.47 9.38 -1.93
C TYR A 24 1.99 9.05 -1.70
N LEU A 25 1.76 7.80 -1.31
CA LEU A 25 0.46 7.24 -0.97
C LEU A 25 0.55 6.58 0.40
N ARG A 26 -0.43 6.82 1.27
CA ARG A 26 -0.59 6.06 2.51
C ARG A 26 -1.72 5.06 2.35
N PHE A 27 -1.40 3.78 2.37
CA PHE A 27 -2.35 2.70 2.21
C PHE A 27 -2.57 1.99 3.54
N HIS A 28 -3.83 1.84 3.93
CA HIS A 28 -4.24 1.24 5.18
C HIS A 28 -5.03 -0.02 4.87
N THR A 29 -4.58 -1.15 5.40
CA THR A 29 -5.22 -2.45 5.16
C THR A 29 -5.19 -3.33 6.39
N ARG A 30 -6.10 -4.31 6.41
CA ARG A 30 -6.07 -5.38 7.39
C ARG A 30 -5.54 -6.63 6.70
N THR A 31 -4.48 -7.21 7.24
CA THR A 31 -3.82 -8.39 6.68
C THR A 31 -3.21 -9.24 7.78
N ASP A 32 -3.07 -10.54 7.52
CA ASP A 32 -2.37 -11.46 8.41
C ASP A 32 -0.85 -11.43 8.20
N MET A 33 -0.37 -10.71 7.17
CA MET A 33 1.05 -10.51 6.92
C MET A 33 1.65 -9.53 7.93
N THR A 34 2.87 -9.79 8.36
CA THR A 34 3.64 -8.89 9.23
C THR A 34 4.24 -7.71 8.43
N PRO A 35 4.53 -6.57 9.09
CA PRO A 35 5.26 -5.46 8.45
C PRO A 35 6.61 -5.90 7.84
N GLU A 36 7.30 -6.85 8.48
CA GLU A 36 8.58 -7.39 8.02
C GLU A 36 8.44 -8.21 6.74
N GLU A 37 7.38 -9.02 6.61
CA GLU A 37 7.08 -9.75 5.38
C GLU A 37 6.73 -8.80 4.24
N LEU A 38 5.92 -7.78 4.52
CA LEU A 38 5.53 -6.77 3.54
C LEU A 38 6.73 -5.97 3.04
N ARG A 39 7.66 -5.55 3.92
CA ARG A 39 8.88 -4.81 3.55
C ARG A 39 9.81 -5.55 2.59
N ARG A 40 9.68 -6.88 2.45
CA ARG A 40 10.44 -7.65 1.45
C ARG A 40 9.87 -7.50 0.03
N LEU A 41 8.65 -6.99 -0.08
CA LEU A 41 7.88 -6.86 -1.31
C LEU A 41 7.94 -5.39 -1.74
N THR A 42 9.00 -5.05 -2.48
CA THR A 42 9.35 -3.65 -2.80
C THR A 42 8.49 -3.07 -3.92
N ASP A 43 8.14 -3.85 -4.94
CA ASP A 43 7.42 -3.37 -6.13
C ASP A 43 5.96 -3.82 -6.11
N GLY A 44 5.07 -2.98 -6.65
CA GLY A 44 3.68 -3.34 -6.81
C GLY A 44 2.89 -2.40 -7.70
N GLN A 45 1.58 -2.68 -7.74
CA GLN A 45 0.59 -1.86 -8.42
C GLN A 45 -0.56 -1.56 -7.46
N ILE A 46 -0.99 -0.31 -7.47
CA ILE A 46 -2.19 0.11 -6.76
C ILE A 46 -3.28 0.47 -7.76
N GLU A 47 -4.47 -0.04 -7.54
CA GLU A 47 -5.67 0.35 -8.27
C GLU A 47 -6.52 1.26 -7.39
N MET A 48 -6.82 2.45 -7.89
CA MET A 48 -7.71 3.42 -7.25
C MET A 48 -8.52 4.16 -8.32
N ASP A 49 -9.80 4.39 -8.08
CA ASP A 49 -10.71 5.06 -9.03
C ASP A 49 -10.70 4.44 -10.45
N GLY A 50 -10.53 3.11 -10.55
CA GLY A 50 -10.44 2.38 -11.83
C GLY A 50 -9.16 2.62 -12.62
N LYS A 51 -8.15 3.28 -12.03
CA LYS A 51 -6.82 3.48 -12.61
C LYS A 51 -5.79 2.68 -11.83
N SER A 52 -4.87 2.04 -12.54
CA SER A 52 -3.75 1.32 -11.94
C SER A 52 -2.45 2.12 -12.09
N GLU A 53 -1.70 2.25 -11.01
CA GLU A 53 -0.43 2.96 -10.96
C GLU A 53 0.67 2.06 -10.38
N ARG A 54 1.90 2.16 -10.92
CA ARG A 54 3.06 1.46 -10.35
C ARG A 54 3.57 2.19 -9.13
N VAL A 55 3.86 1.42 -8.08
CA VAL A 55 4.30 1.94 -6.79
C VAL A 55 5.48 1.14 -6.24
N LEU A 56 6.26 1.79 -5.39
CA LEU A 56 7.28 1.16 -4.55
C LEU A 56 6.84 1.23 -3.09
N LEU A 57 6.91 0.12 -2.39
CA LEU A 57 6.76 0.10 -0.94
C LEU A 57 8.03 0.67 -0.29
N GLU A 58 7.88 1.82 0.33
CA GLU A 58 8.97 2.49 1.06
C GLU A 58 8.97 2.09 2.54
N SER A 59 7.79 1.88 3.13
CA SER A 59 7.69 1.43 4.52
C SER A 59 6.37 0.72 4.82
N ALA A 60 6.43 -0.21 5.79
CA ALA A 60 5.26 -0.86 6.39
C ALA A 60 5.34 -0.76 7.91
N GLN A 61 4.24 -0.42 8.57
CA GLN A 61 4.15 -0.29 10.03
C GLN A 61 2.81 -0.82 10.52
N SER A 62 2.82 -1.62 11.59
CA SER A 62 1.58 -2.01 12.27
C SER A 62 1.05 -0.85 13.10
N THR A 63 -0.26 -0.64 13.07
CA THR A 63 -0.90 0.33 13.95
C THR A 63 -1.09 -0.30 15.33
N ARG A 64 -0.75 0.44 16.39
CA ARG A 64 -0.75 -0.06 17.79
C ARG A 64 -2.13 -0.47 18.32
N ARG A 65 -3.21 -0.21 17.57
CA ARG A 65 -4.57 -0.31 18.08
C ARG A 65 -5.14 -1.74 18.02
N ASP A 66 -4.67 -2.57 17.10
CA ASP A 66 -5.21 -3.92 16.90
C ASP A 66 -4.19 -4.95 16.37
N GLY A 67 -2.99 -4.55 15.93
CA GLY A 67 -1.95 -5.47 15.44
C GLY A 67 -2.22 -6.10 14.06
N TYR A 68 -3.46 -6.02 13.58
CA TYR A 68 -3.89 -6.54 12.26
C TYR A 68 -3.99 -5.43 11.20
N THR A 69 -4.06 -4.17 11.62
CA THR A 69 -4.09 -3.04 10.70
C THR A 69 -2.66 -2.56 10.43
N ILE A 70 -2.28 -2.53 9.16
CA ILE A 70 -0.98 -2.08 8.68
C ILE A 70 -1.15 -0.83 7.84
N GLU A 71 -0.29 0.14 8.11
CA GLU A 71 -0.07 1.32 7.27
C GLU A 71 1.17 1.07 6.38
N LEU A 72 0.99 1.28 5.08
CA LEU A 72 2.02 1.21 4.06
C LEU A 72 2.24 2.59 3.47
N THR A 73 3.49 3.03 3.40
CA THR A 73 3.88 4.20 2.61
C THR A 73 4.38 3.72 1.26
N LEU A 74 3.72 4.15 0.19
CA LEU A 74 4.06 3.81 -1.18
C LEU A 74 4.54 5.07 -1.91
N ARG A 75 5.56 4.94 -2.76
CA ARG A 75 6.02 6.00 -3.66
C ARG A 75 5.60 5.68 -5.09
N ARG A 76 5.07 6.68 -5.80
CA ARG A 76 4.66 6.56 -7.20
C ARG A 76 5.89 6.51 -8.11
N PHE A 77 5.90 5.61 -9.09
CA PHE A 77 6.96 5.56 -10.11
C PHE A 77 6.89 6.74 -11.09
N ALA A 78 5.67 7.14 -11.45
CA ALA A 78 5.40 8.34 -12.22
C ALA A 78 4.41 9.17 -11.41
N PRO A 79 4.83 10.29 -10.79
CA PRO A 79 3.90 11.23 -10.22
C PRO A 79 2.89 11.62 -11.29
N SER A 80 1.60 11.42 -11.04
CA SER A 80 0.58 12.02 -11.89
C SER A 80 0.74 13.53 -11.74
N ALA A 81 1.27 14.19 -12.78
CA ALA A 81 1.41 15.64 -12.88
C ALA A 81 0.03 16.34 -12.82
#